data_AF-A0A927VA31-F1
#
_entry.id   AF-A0A927VA31-F1
#
_cell.length_a   1.000
_cell.length_b   1.000
_cell.length_c   1.000
_cell.angle_alpha   90.00
_cell.angle_beta   90.00
_cell.angle_gamma   90.00
#
_symmetry.space_group_name_H-M   'P 1'
#
loop_
_entity.id
_entity.type
_entity.pdbx_description
1 polymer ?
#
loop_
_entity_poly.entity_id
_entity_poly.type
_entity_poly.pdbx_seq_one_letter_code
_entity_poly.pdbx_strand_id
1 'polypeptide(L)'
;MANNDLEKVLAEQVLDLKVNELSPCETEMYPVYLDRTEKDNSKWLDMLLRSLKGAKTFEIHCWNEESEWIEVALKYGTLKDSDWKYGKIITGNVTQEFSDMLLNMPKPTDIEIYNKMTPFFNVFLDDVFQSCHYGTEIYVEERK
;
A
#
# COMPACT_ATOMS: atom_id res chain seq x y z
N MET A 1 48.76 -8.47 -34.81
CA MET A 1 47.38 -8.46 -35.33
C MET A 1 46.57 -9.52 -34.56
N ALA A 2 46.12 -9.21 -33.35
CA ALA A 2 45.36 -10.17 -32.53
C ALA A 2 44.45 -9.54 -31.46
N ASN A 3 44.68 -8.28 -31.05
CA ASN A 3 43.86 -7.63 -30.01
C ASN A 3 42.53 -7.06 -30.50
N ASN A 4 42.44 -6.61 -31.76
CA ASN A 4 41.21 -5.99 -32.28
C ASN A 4 40.07 -6.99 -32.50
N ASP A 5 40.39 -8.25 -32.79
CA ASP A 5 39.37 -9.26 -33.05
C ASP A 5 38.73 -9.76 -31.75
N LEU A 6 39.49 -9.82 -30.65
CA LEU A 6 38.97 -10.17 -29.32
C LEU A 6 38.07 -9.06 -28.76
N GLU A 7 38.45 -7.79 -28.92
CA GLU A 7 37.58 -6.68 -28.49
C GLU A 7 36.29 -6.61 -29.31
N LYS A 8 36.36 -6.93 -30.60
CA LYS A 8 35.19 -6.95 -31.47
C LYS A 8 34.24 -8.11 -31.14
N VAL A 9 34.78 -9.29 -30.86
CA VAL A 9 33.99 -10.45 -30.42
C VAL A 9 33.39 -10.20 -29.03
N LEU A 10 34.13 -9.57 -28.12
CA LEU A 10 33.59 -9.20 -26.80
C LEU A 10 32.47 -8.15 -26.92
N ALA A 11 32.65 -7.14 -27.79
CA ALA A 11 31.63 -6.13 -28.05
C ALA A 11 30.38 -6.72 -28.71
N GLU A 12 30.53 -7.63 -29.67
CA GLU A 12 29.43 -8.34 -30.31
C GLU A 12 28.70 -9.28 -29.33
N GLN A 13 29.42 -9.95 -28.42
CA GLN A 13 28.81 -10.78 -27.36
C GLN A 13 28.09 -9.95 -26.28
N VAL A 14 28.57 -8.74 -25.96
CA VAL A 14 27.87 -7.82 -25.05
C VAL A 14 26.63 -7.20 -25.69
N LEU A 15 26.59 -7.06 -27.03
CA LEU A 15 25.39 -6.63 -27.76
C LEU A 15 24.31 -7.74 -27.85
N ASP A 16 24.72 -9.01 -27.87
CA ASP A 16 23.81 -10.17 -27.94
C ASP A 16 23.34 -10.64 -26.55
N LEU A 17 24.03 -10.20 -25.49
CA LEU A 17 23.39 -10.02 -24.19
C LEU A 17 22.35 -8.91 -24.36
N LYS A 18 21.14 -9.29 -24.77
CA LYS A 18 19.96 -8.51 -24.40
C LYS A 18 20.12 -8.21 -22.92
N VAL A 19 20.43 -6.95 -22.61
CA VAL A 19 19.95 -6.33 -21.40
C VAL A 19 18.46 -6.60 -21.48
N ASN A 20 18.03 -7.66 -20.79
CA ASN A 20 16.69 -7.68 -20.24
C ASN A 20 16.68 -6.36 -19.49
N GLU A 21 16.07 -5.34 -20.08
CA GLU A 21 15.49 -4.27 -19.30
C GLU A 21 14.83 -5.02 -18.17
N LEU A 22 15.38 -4.88 -16.95
CA LEU A 22 14.74 -5.40 -15.78
C LEU A 22 13.32 -4.84 -15.91
N SER A 23 12.37 -5.71 -16.25
CA SER A 23 10.97 -5.45 -15.92
C SER A 23 11.04 -4.88 -14.53
N PRO A 24 10.47 -3.69 -14.25
CA PRO A 24 10.41 -3.22 -12.87
C PRO A 24 9.94 -4.42 -12.08
N CYS A 25 10.79 -4.88 -11.16
CA CYS A 25 10.59 -6.12 -10.42
C CYS A 25 9.12 -6.11 -10.04
N GLU A 26 8.31 -6.98 -10.66
CA GLU A 26 6.89 -7.05 -10.32
C GLU A 26 6.92 -7.55 -8.89
N THR A 27 6.89 -6.61 -7.96
CA THR A 27 7.00 -6.89 -6.55
C THR A 27 5.80 -7.76 -6.22
N GLU A 28 6.05 -9.07 -6.05
CA GLU A 28 5.01 -9.99 -5.63
C GLU A 28 4.57 -9.60 -4.23
N MET A 29 3.36 -9.05 -4.13
CA MET A 29 2.70 -8.80 -2.86
C MET A 29 2.00 -10.09 -2.43
N TYR A 30 2.16 -10.47 -1.16
CA TYR A 30 1.47 -11.63 -0.61
C TYR A 30 0.29 -11.19 0.27
N PRO A 31 -0.83 -11.93 0.24
CA PRO A 31 -1.99 -11.62 1.07
C PRO A 31 -1.81 -12.12 2.50
N VAL A 32 -2.28 -11.32 3.46
CA VAL A 32 -2.42 -11.65 4.87
C VAL A 32 -3.86 -11.41 5.28
N TYR A 33 -4.54 -12.48 5.69
CA TYR A 33 -5.94 -12.43 6.12
C TYR A 33 -6.05 -12.28 7.65
N LEU A 34 -6.71 -11.20 8.07
CA LEU A 34 -6.94 -10.87 9.47
C LEU A 34 -8.41 -11.06 9.89
N ASP A 35 -9.35 -11.20 8.94
CA ASP A 35 -10.76 -11.44 9.29
C ASP A 35 -10.90 -12.74 10.08
N ARG A 36 -11.52 -12.65 11.26
CA ARG A 36 -11.80 -13.80 12.16
C ARG A 36 -10.59 -14.63 12.60
N THR A 37 -9.37 -14.27 12.19
CA THR A 37 -8.12 -14.91 12.62
C THR A 37 -7.47 -14.18 13.78
N GLU A 38 -7.67 -12.86 13.87
CA GLU A 38 -7.15 -12.01 14.94
C GLU A 38 -8.24 -11.58 15.92
N LYS A 39 -7.89 -11.37 17.20
CA LYS A 39 -8.84 -10.91 18.24
C LYS A 39 -8.94 -9.39 18.33
N ASP A 40 -7.87 -8.70 17.97
CA ASP A 40 -7.73 -7.25 18.00
C ASP A 40 -6.99 -6.76 16.75
N ASN A 41 -6.69 -5.46 16.66
CA ASN A 41 -6.01 -4.86 15.51
C ASN A 41 -4.47 -4.72 15.69
N SER A 42 -3.87 -5.36 16.68
CA SER A 42 -2.43 -5.20 16.98
C SER A 42 -1.54 -5.63 15.81
N LYS A 43 -1.91 -6.71 15.12
CA LYS A 43 -1.16 -7.18 13.94
C LYS A 43 -1.28 -6.23 12.75
N TRP A 44 -2.46 -5.65 12.55
CA TRP A 44 -2.67 -4.62 11.55
C TRP A 44 -1.82 -3.38 11.86
N LEU A 45 -1.80 -2.93 13.13
CA LEU A 45 -0.98 -1.80 13.58
C LEU A 45 0.52 -2.05 13.39
N ASP A 46 1.02 -3.25 13.69
CA ASP A 46 2.43 -3.60 13.48
C ASP A 46 2.82 -3.56 11.98
N MET A 47 1.96 -4.07 11.10
CA MET A 47 2.20 -4.03 9.65
C MET A 47 2.11 -2.59 9.11
N LEU A 48 1.16 -1.80 9.59
CA LEU A 48 1.03 -0.38 9.25
C LEU A 48 2.26 0.40 9.69
N LEU A 49 2.70 0.25 10.95
CA LEU A 49 3.85 0.95 11.51
C LEU A 49 5.14 0.69 10.71
N ARG A 50 5.36 -0.55 10.28
CA ARG A 50 6.50 -0.90 9.42
C ARG A 50 6.43 -0.25 8.04
N SER A 51 5.23 -0.12 7.50
CA SER A 51 5.00 0.44 6.16
C SER A 51 5.13 1.97 6.15
N LEU A 52 4.64 2.65 7.19
CA LEU A 52 4.74 4.11 7.33
C LEU A 52 6.18 4.65 7.36
N LYS A 53 7.16 3.86 7.81
CA LYS A 53 8.58 4.31 7.90
C LYS A 53 9.20 4.75 6.58
N GLY A 54 8.71 4.25 5.45
CA GLY A 54 9.23 4.56 4.12
C GLY A 54 8.20 5.15 3.16
N ALA A 55 6.93 5.20 3.58
CA ALA A 55 5.84 5.64 2.73
C ALA A 55 5.88 7.16 2.52
N LYS A 56 5.60 7.61 1.29
CA LYS A 56 5.58 9.03 0.93
C LYS A 56 4.17 9.54 0.73
N THR A 57 3.31 8.73 0.16
CA THR A 57 1.94 9.07 -0.19
C THR A 57 0.96 8.04 0.37
N PHE A 58 -0.28 8.47 0.54
CA PHE A 58 -1.37 7.60 0.94
C PHE A 58 -2.59 7.78 0.05
N GLU A 59 -3.42 6.75 0.01
CA GLU A 59 -4.75 6.78 -0.54
C GLU A 59 -5.73 6.07 0.42
N ILE A 60 -6.80 6.75 0.82
CA ILE A 60 -7.87 6.24 1.69
C ILE A 60 -9.15 6.13 0.87
N HIS A 61 -9.80 4.98 0.94
CA HIS A 61 -11.12 4.76 0.34
C HIS A 61 -12.16 4.67 1.45
N CYS A 62 -13.27 5.38 1.28
CA CYS A 62 -14.44 5.31 2.15
C CYS A 62 -15.71 5.15 1.32
N TRP A 63 -16.73 4.46 1.84
CA TRP A 63 -18.06 4.49 1.25
C TRP A 63 -18.75 5.84 1.51
N ASN A 64 -19.68 6.23 0.64
CA ASN A 64 -20.36 7.53 0.74
C ASN A 64 -21.13 7.71 2.06
N GLU A 65 -21.60 6.62 2.64
CA GLU A 65 -22.36 6.59 3.90
C GLU A 65 -21.46 6.84 5.14
N GLU A 66 -20.14 6.71 4.98
CA GLU A 66 -19.15 6.82 6.07
C GLU A 66 -18.68 8.27 6.25
N SER A 67 -19.63 9.21 6.36
CA SER A 67 -19.33 10.65 6.35
C SER A 67 -18.35 11.09 7.46
N GLU A 68 -18.46 10.52 8.65
CA GLU A 68 -17.53 10.78 9.76
C GLU A 68 -16.08 10.44 9.38
N TRP A 69 -15.87 9.28 8.78
CA TRP A 69 -14.53 8.82 8.39
C TRP A 69 -14.01 9.57 7.17
N ILE A 70 -14.87 9.96 6.23
CA ILE A 70 -14.52 10.87 5.14
C ILE A 70 -14.01 12.21 5.70
N GLU A 71 -14.73 12.81 6.66
CA GLU A 71 -14.33 14.07 7.28
C GLU A 71 -13.00 13.96 8.03
N VAL A 72 -12.73 12.82 8.69
CA VAL A 72 -11.43 12.56 9.32
C VAL A 72 -10.33 12.49 8.27
N ALA A 73 -10.50 11.71 7.20
CA ALA A 73 -9.49 11.54 6.15
C ALA A 73 -9.17 12.86 5.43
N LEU A 74 -10.19 13.70 5.18
CA LEU A 74 -10.04 15.01 4.54
C LEU A 74 -9.22 16.04 5.35
N LYS A 75 -8.96 15.80 6.64
CA LYS A 75 -8.04 16.64 7.42
C LYS A 75 -6.58 16.47 6.99
N TYR A 76 -6.25 15.35 6.34
CA TYR A 76 -4.88 14.96 6.01
C TYR A 76 -4.60 14.87 4.51
N GLY A 77 -5.65 14.91 3.68
CA GLY A 77 -5.53 14.78 2.24
C GLY A 77 -6.63 15.55 1.51
N THR A 78 -6.66 15.38 0.20
CA THR A 78 -7.66 15.99 -0.68
C THR A 78 -8.45 14.93 -1.42
N LEU A 79 -9.68 15.26 -1.79
CA LEU A 79 -10.50 14.38 -2.60
C LEU A 79 -9.85 14.22 -3.99
N LYS A 80 -9.61 12.97 -4.38
CA LYS A 80 -9.17 12.59 -5.73
C LYS A 80 -10.38 12.59 -6.67
N ASP A 81 -10.20 13.17 -7.85
CA ASP A 81 -11.19 13.06 -8.93
C ASP A 81 -11.28 11.59 -9.39
N SER A 82 -12.47 11.00 -9.31
CA SER A 82 -12.69 9.57 -9.52
C SER A 82 -14.12 9.28 -9.95
N ASP A 83 -14.27 8.30 -10.85
CA ASP A 83 -15.56 7.80 -11.31
C ASP A 83 -16.22 6.81 -10.33
N TRP A 84 -15.62 6.55 -9.16
CA TRP A 84 -16.17 5.63 -8.18
C TRP A 84 -17.42 6.20 -7.50
N LYS A 85 -18.59 5.80 -8.01
CA LYS A 85 -19.90 6.35 -7.60
C LYS A 85 -20.28 6.05 -6.15
N TYR A 86 -19.73 5.00 -5.56
CA TYR A 86 -20.16 4.48 -4.26
C TYR A 86 -19.35 5.03 -3.10
N GLY A 87 -18.24 5.71 -3.38
CA GLY A 87 -17.35 6.15 -2.33
C GLY A 87 -16.52 7.37 -2.71
N LYS A 88 -15.58 7.67 -1.83
CA LYS A 88 -14.64 8.77 -1.94
C LYS A 88 -13.23 8.24 -1.81
N ILE A 89 -12.34 8.77 -2.64
CA ILE A 89 -10.91 8.50 -2.59
C ILE A 89 -10.23 9.77 -2.09
N ILE A 90 -9.53 9.68 -0.97
CA ILE A 90 -8.78 10.79 -0.37
C ILE A 90 -7.29 10.46 -0.52
N THR A 91 -6.52 11.35 -1.11
CA THR A 91 -5.08 11.17 -1.32
C THR A 91 -4.28 12.27 -0.65
N GLY A 92 -3.05 11.98 -0.22
CA GLY A 92 -2.17 12.98 0.36
C GLY A 92 -0.75 12.46 0.59
N ASN A 93 0.08 13.30 1.21
CA ASN A 93 1.42 12.91 1.64
C ASN A 93 1.35 12.27 3.04
N VAL A 94 2.21 11.29 3.30
CA VAL A 94 2.38 10.74 4.64
C VAL A 94 3.13 11.77 5.50
N THR A 95 2.39 12.42 6.40
CA THR A 95 2.94 13.30 7.43
C THR A 95 2.99 12.59 8.78
N GLN A 96 3.65 13.20 9.77
CA GLN A 96 3.64 12.68 11.13
C GLN A 96 2.21 12.68 11.71
N GLU A 97 1.45 13.75 11.48
CA GLU A 97 0.08 13.87 11.99
C GLU A 97 -0.87 12.85 11.36
N PHE A 98 -0.70 12.54 10.06
CA PHE A 98 -1.42 11.47 9.39
C PHE A 98 -1.07 10.09 9.96
N SER A 99 0.23 9.85 10.17
CA SER A 99 0.73 8.60 10.75
C SER A 99 0.18 8.40 12.17
N ASP A 100 0.21 9.45 12.99
CA ASP A 100 -0.31 9.44 14.35
C ASP A 100 -1.82 9.19 14.37
N MET A 101 -2.56 9.77 13.42
CA MET A 101 -3.99 9.49 13.27
C MET A 101 -4.23 8.00 13.02
N LEU A 102 -3.58 7.42 12.01
CA LEU A 102 -3.78 6.01 11.68
C LEU A 102 -3.38 5.06 12.82
N LEU A 103 -2.27 5.35 13.51
CA LEU A 103 -1.74 4.48 14.56
C LEU A 103 -2.51 4.55 15.88
N ASN A 104 -3.24 5.64 16.14
CA ASN A 104 -3.93 5.86 17.42
C ASN A 104 -5.47 5.77 17.33
N MET A 105 -6.03 5.50 16.16
CA MET A 105 -7.46 5.23 16.06
C MET A 105 -7.87 3.98 16.84
N PRO A 106 -9.00 4.00 17.57
CA PRO A 106 -9.50 2.81 18.22
C PRO A 106 -9.95 1.78 17.18
N LYS A 107 -9.82 0.49 17.52
CA LYS A 107 -10.40 -0.59 16.72
C LYS A 107 -11.92 -0.36 16.59
N PRO A 108 -12.50 -0.45 15.38
CA PRO A 108 -13.95 -0.35 15.22
C PRO A 108 -14.70 -1.43 16.00
N THR A 109 -15.89 -1.09 16.48
CA THR A 109 -16.74 -1.96 17.31
C THR A 109 -17.82 -2.70 16.53
N ASP A 110 -18.15 -2.23 15.32
CA ASP A 110 -19.11 -2.83 14.39
C ASP A 110 -18.47 -4.00 13.61
N ILE A 111 -18.28 -5.11 14.30
CA ILE A 111 -17.44 -6.24 13.86
C ILE A 111 -18.23 -7.47 13.37
N GLU A 112 -19.55 -7.35 13.19
CA GLU A 112 -20.43 -8.47 12.93
C GLU A 112 -20.22 -9.06 11.52
N ILE A 113 -20.09 -8.18 10.52
CA ILE A 113 -19.88 -8.55 9.12
C ILE A 113 -18.39 -8.83 8.88
N TYR A 114 -17.54 -7.86 9.23
CA TYR A 114 -16.08 -7.93 9.15
C TYR A 114 -15.50 -7.71 10.53
N ASN A 115 -14.47 -8.47 10.93
CA ASN A 115 -13.67 -8.11 12.11
C ASN A 115 -12.76 -6.92 11.78
N LYS A 116 -13.34 -5.73 11.64
CA LYS A 116 -12.66 -4.51 11.17
C LYS A 116 -11.43 -4.18 12.01
N MET A 117 -10.34 -3.81 11.34
CA MET A 117 -9.07 -3.37 11.95
C MET A 117 -8.93 -1.84 11.95
N THR A 118 -9.54 -1.20 10.95
CA THR A 118 -9.57 0.24 10.71
C THR A 118 -10.97 0.66 10.26
N PRO A 119 -11.42 1.89 10.53
CA PRO A 119 -12.70 2.38 10.03
C PRO A 119 -12.70 2.65 8.52
N PHE A 120 -11.54 2.79 7.89
CA PHE A 120 -11.45 3.07 6.45
C PHE A 120 -11.62 1.80 5.63
N PHE A 121 -12.36 1.88 4.52
CA PHE A 121 -12.58 0.72 3.66
C PHE A 121 -11.27 0.20 3.07
N ASN A 122 -10.44 1.09 2.51
CA ASN A 122 -9.06 0.76 2.12
C ASN A 122 -8.08 1.83 2.62
N VAL A 123 -6.86 1.41 2.96
CA VAL A 123 -5.71 2.28 3.24
C VAL A 123 -4.52 1.79 2.42
N PHE A 124 -4.04 2.62 1.50
CA PHE A 124 -2.87 2.36 0.67
C PHE A 124 -1.74 3.30 1.07
N LEU A 125 -0.52 2.77 1.12
CA LEU A 125 0.70 3.55 1.33
C LEU A 125 1.67 3.25 0.19
N ASP A 126 1.85 4.25 -0.69
CA ASP A 126 2.47 4.09 -2.00
C ASP A 126 1.95 2.80 -2.71
N ASP A 127 2.83 2.05 -3.37
CA ASP A 127 2.49 0.79 -4.05
C ASP A 127 2.88 -0.46 -3.23
N VAL A 128 3.29 -0.31 -1.96
CA VAL A 128 3.97 -1.37 -1.18
C VAL A 128 3.14 -1.92 -0.01
N PHE A 129 2.08 -1.22 0.39
CA PHE A 129 1.16 -1.67 1.43
C PHE A 129 -0.27 -1.37 1.00
N GLN A 130 -1.08 -2.41 0.93
CA GLN A 130 -2.50 -2.28 0.66
C GLN A 130 -3.31 -2.97 1.74
N SER A 131 -3.99 -2.17 2.56
CA SER A 131 -4.94 -2.66 3.54
C SER A 131 -6.35 -2.52 2.97
N CYS A 132 -6.95 -3.64 2.62
CA CYS A 132 -8.24 -3.73 1.97
C CYS A 132 -9.34 -4.17 2.94
N HIS A 133 -10.58 -3.81 2.61
CA HIS A 133 -11.78 -4.29 3.29
C HIS A 133 -11.73 -4.09 4.81
N TYR A 134 -11.60 -2.84 5.26
CA TYR A 134 -11.46 -2.47 6.67
C TYR A 134 -10.23 -3.07 7.36
N GLY A 135 -9.20 -3.33 6.56
CA GLY A 135 -7.94 -3.95 6.99
C GLY A 135 -8.04 -5.41 7.37
N THR A 136 -9.08 -6.09 6.90
CA THR A 136 -9.22 -7.54 7.06
C THR A 136 -8.37 -8.34 6.08
N GLU A 137 -7.91 -7.71 5.01
CA GLU A 137 -6.99 -8.27 4.03
C GLU A 137 -5.85 -7.27 3.81
N ILE A 138 -4.61 -7.73 3.92
CA ILE A 138 -3.43 -6.88 3.71
C ILE A 138 -2.56 -7.51 2.63
N TYR A 139 -2.16 -6.72 1.65
CA TYR A 139 -1.12 -7.06 0.70
C TYR A 139 0.12 -6.23 1.06
N VAL A 140 1.26 -6.89 1.18
CA VAL A 140 2.55 -6.23 1.44
C VAL A 140 3.64 -6.85 0.58
N GLU A 141 4.61 -6.02 0.21
CA GLU A 141 5.86 -6.50 -0.39
C GLU A 141 6.64 -7.39 0.60
N GLU A 142 7.15 -8.52 0.10
CA GLU A 142 8.10 -9.34 0.85
C GLU A 142 9.44 -8.61 0.96
N ARG A 143 9.72 -8.03 2.13
CA ARG A 143 11.04 -7.49 2.44
C ARG A 143 11.99 -8.65 2.76
N LYS A 144 12.83 -9.02 1.80
CA LYS A 144 13.98 -9.93 1.99
C LYS A 144 15.04 -9.32 2.90
#